data_AF-A0A382EST2-F1
#
_entry.id   AF-A0A382EST2-F1
#
_cell.length_a   1.000
_cell.length_b   1.000
_cell.length_c   1.000
_cell.angle_alpha   90.00
_cell.angle_beta   90.00
_cell.angle_gamma   90.00
#
_symmetry.space_group_name_H-M   'P 1'
#
loop_
_entity.id
_entity.type
_entity.pdbx_description
1 polymer ?
#
loop_
_entity_poly.entity_id
_entity_poly.type
_entity_poly.pdbx_seq_one_letter_code
_entity_poly.pdbx_strand_id
1 'polypeptide(L)'
;VEFDNNPVDHKKLTKVVRQKQLTEKIVIVDGQPGCGKTMLSPIIASMERVELLSYAFEIEFICRLFHLNKIDNDAAIAMVRVLADHKLYQTMMGRDTNFRYSDLSSAFQDSNPWRYFKRIFQKGDLVIPERIKNERPILNLTTHDLLSMSDPVLSGLGEGVLFIEVVRHPLYMVKQLQLNMERLVDSARDIQINI
;
A
#
# COMPACT_ATOMS: atom_id res chain seq x y z
N VAL A 1 -15.44 52.85 4.37
CA VAL A 1 -14.52 51.86 3.79
C VAL A 1 -14.33 50.80 4.85
N GLU A 2 -15.23 49.82 4.88
CA GLU A 2 -15.07 48.65 5.74
C GLU A 2 -13.99 47.77 5.10
N PHE A 3 -12.89 47.60 5.82
CA PHE A 3 -11.89 46.61 5.45
C PHE A 3 -12.50 45.24 5.75
N ASP A 4 -12.79 44.49 4.69
CA ASP A 4 -13.14 43.07 4.74
C ASP A 4 -11.94 42.30 5.31
N ASN A 5 -11.87 42.21 6.63
CA ASN A 5 -10.90 41.44 7.40
C ASN A 5 -11.37 39.99 7.53
N ASN A 6 -11.91 39.39 6.47
CA ASN A 6 -11.94 37.94 6.42
C ASN A 6 -10.51 37.44 6.24
N PRO A 7 -9.94 36.66 7.17
CA PRO A 7 -8.67 36.02 6.93
C PRO A 7 -8.85 35.15 5.68
N VAL A 8 -8.13 35.49 4.60
CA VAL A 8 -8.06 34.64 3.42
C VAL A 8 -7.64 33.27 3.93
N ASP A 9 -8.51 32.28 3.79
CA ASP A 9 -8.24 30.92 4.25
C ASP A 9 -7.13 30.33 3.37
N HIS A 10 -5.88 30.58 3.78
CA HIS A 10 -4.67 30.22 3.04
C HIS A 10 -4.58 28.70 2.76
N LYS A 11 -5.37 27.87 3.48
CA LYS A 11 -5.53 26.44 3.17
C LYS A 11 -6.08 26.19 1.76
N LYS A 12 -6.98 27.04 1.26
CA LYS A 12 -7.61 26.84 -0.06
C LYS A 12 -6.71 27.13 -1.26
N LEU A 13 -5.55 27.77 -1.07
CA LEU A 13 -4.71 28.26 -2.16
C LEU A 13 -3.49 27.37 -2.48
N THR A 14 -3.09 26.47 -1.56
CA THR A 14 -1.87 25.68 -1.73
C THR A 14 -2.21 24.22 -2.01
N LYS A 15 -2.03 23.78 -3.27
CA LYS A 15 -2.28 22.39 -3.66
C LYS A 15 -1.09 21.49 -3.34
N VAL A 16 -1.31 20.41 -2.61
CA VAL A 16 -0.30 19.39 -2.33
C VAL A 16 -0.15 18.47 -3.53
N VAL A 17 1.07 18.34 -4.06
CA VAL A 17 1.34 17.52 -5.25
C VAL A 17 2.66 16.77 -5.13
N ARG A 18 2.62 15.46 -5.39
CA ARG A 18 3.81 14.66 -5.68
C ARG A 18 4.23 14.88 -7.14
N GLN A 19 5.36 15.57 -7.35
CA GLN A 19 5.77 16.06 -8.67
C GLN A 19 6.23 14.96 -9.66
N LYS A 20 6.97 13.96 -9.17
CA LYS A 20 7.48 12.86 -10.00
C LYS A 20 6.94 11.54 -9.46
N GLN A 21 6.91 10.50 -10.29
CA GLN A 21 6.53 9.15 -9.88
C GLN A 21 7.69 8.22 -10.17
N LEU A 22 8.00 7.33 -9.22
CA LEU A 22 9.01 6.30 -9.37
C LEU A 22 8.34 4.94 -9.68
N THR A 23 7.22 4.65 -9.03
CA THR A 23 6.46 3.42 -9.24
C THR A 23 5.60 3.52 -10.50
N GLU A 24 5.92 2.72 -11.52
CA GLU A 24 5.16 2.68 -12.79
C GLU A 24 3.93 1.76 -12.75
N LYS A 25 4.05 0.61 -12.07
CA LYS A 25 3.02 -0.41 -12.01
C LYS A 25 2.85 -0.94 -10.59
N ILE A 26 1.60 -1.11 -10.20
CA ILE A 26 1.20 -1.58 -8.88
C ILE A 26 0.14 -2.65 -9.08
N VAL A 27 0.30 -3.78 -8.39
CA VAL A 27 -0.77 -4.73 -8.17
C VAL A 27 -1.22 -4.61 -6.72
N ILE A 28 -2.53 -4.44 -6.53
CA ILE A 28 -3.16 -4.39 -5.20
C ILE A 28 -4.07 -5.59 -5.09
N VAL A 29 -3.80 -6.44 -4.10
CA VAL A 29 -4.61 -7.59 -3.76
C VAL A 29 -5.41 -7.24 -2.51
N ASP A 30 -6.70 -7.02 -2.69
CA ASP A 30 -7.59 -6.52 -1.66
C ASP A 30 -8.68 -7.54 -1.28
N GLY A 31 -9.38 -7.23 -0.20
CA GLY A 31 -10.54 -7.94 0.29
C GLY A 31 -10.53 -8.02 1.80
N GLN A 32 -11.50 -8.72 2.37
CA GLN A 32 -11.64 -8.80 3.83
C GLN A 32 -10.53 -9.66 4.48
N PRO A 33 -10.09 -9.37 5.72
CA PRO A 33 -9.17 -10.23 6.46
C PRO A 33 -9.65 -11.69 6.51
N GLY A 34 -8.80 -12.62 6.07
CA GLY A 34 -9.09 -14.07 6.03
C GLY A 34 -9.95 -14.56 4.86
N CYS A 35 -10.18 -13.73 3.83
CA CYS A 35 -10.85 -14.16 2.59
C CYS A 35 -9.99 -15.07 1.69
N GLY A 36 -8.70 -15.27 2.02
CA GLY A 36 -7.81 -16.15 1.25
C GLY A 36 -6.76 -15.42 0.41
N LYS A 37 -6.62 -14.10 0.53
CA LYS A 37 -5.52 -13.33 -0.11
C LYS A 37 -4.15 -13.98 0.07
N THR A 38 -3.87 -14.44 1.29
CA THR A 38 -2.64 -15.16 1.66
C THR A 38 -2.31 -16.35 0.76
N MET A 39 -3.31 -17.06 0.23
CA MET A 39 -3.11 -18.16 -0.72
C MET A 39 -2.71 -17.61 -2.10
N LEU A 40 -3.29 -16.48 -2.51
CA LEU A 40 -3.06 -15.86 -3.81
C LEU A 40 -1.75 -15.07 -3.85
N SER A 41 -1.32 -14.49 -2.73
CA SER A 41 -0.14 -13.61 -2.66
C SER A 41 1.16 -14.26 -3.19
N PRO A 42 1.51 -15.52 -2.86
CA PRO A 42 2.70 -16.18 -3.41
C PRO A 42 2.61 -16.41 -4.92
N ILE A 43 1.42 -16.68 -5.44
CA ILE A 43 1.19 -16.87 -6.88
C ILE A 43 1.47 -15.56 -7.62
N ILE A 44 0.93 -14.45 -7.11
CA ILE A 44 1.16 -13.12 -7.69
C ILE A 44 2.63 -12.72 -7.58
N ALA A 45 3.26 -12.91 -6.41
CA ALA A 45 4.67 -12.61 -6.21
C ALA A 45 5.61 -13.44 -7.10
N SER A 46 5.17 -14.63 -7.56
CA SER A 46 5.95 -15.47 -8.47
C SER A 46 6.00 -14.96 -9.91
N MET A 47 5.13 -14.02 -10.28
CA MET A 47 5.09 -13.46 -11.63
C MET A 47 6.31 -12.58 -11.90
N GLU A 48 6.70 -12.50 -13.17
CA GLU A 48 7.87 -11.74 -13.59
C GLU A 48 7.76 -10.26 -13.18
N ARG A 49 8.86 -9.71 -12.64
CA ARG A 49 8.99 -8.33 -12.14
C ARG A 49 8.10 -7.97 -10.95
N VAL A 50 7.24 -8.87 -10.47
CA VAL A 50 6.43 -8.61 -9.27
C VAL A 50 7.31 -8.69 -8.03
N GLU A 51 7.23 -7.65 -7.21
CA GLU A 51 7.96 -7.58 -5.95
C GLU A 51 7.30 -8.44 -4.86
N LEU A 52 8.06 -8.68 -3.79
CA LEU A 52 7.62 -9.39 -2.61
C LEU A 52 6.35 -8.74 -2.05
N LEU A 53 5.46 -9.59 -1.55
CA LEU A 53 4.24 -9.18 -0.87
C LEU A 53 4.53 -8.13 0.21
N SER A 54 3.84 -7.00 0.12
CA SER A 54 3.95 -5.94 1.12
C SER A 54 2.59 -5.45 1.61
N TYR A 55 2.43 -5.30 2.92
CA TYR A 55 1.24 -4.68 3.50
C TYR A 55 1.31 -3.16 3.36
N ALA A 56 0.19 -2.53 3.02
CA ALA A 56 0.09 -1.10 2.75
C ALA A 56 -0.85 -0.38 3.73
N PHE A 57 -0.68 -0.62 5.03
CA PHE A 57 -1.53 -0.05 6.08
C PHE A 57 -1.61 1.47 6.03
N GLU A 58 -0.51 2.16 5.74
CA GLU A 58 -0.49 3.61 5.66
C GLU A 58 -1.36 4.13 4.51
N ILE A 59 -1.38 3.42 3.38
CA ILE A 59 -2.25 3.75 2.24
C ILE A 59 -3.72 3.50 2.62
N GLU A 60 -4.01 2.40 3.33
CA GLU A 60 -5.36 2.12 3.83
C GLU A 60 -5.85 3.23 4.76
N PHE A 61 -5.01 3.68 5.70
CA PHE A 61 -5.35 4.74 6.65
C PHE A 61 -5.63 6.06 5.96
N ILE A 62 -4.81 6.44 4.96
CA ILE A 62 -5.04 7.64 4.16
C ILE A 62 -6.39 7.55 3.42
N CYS A 63 -6.68 6.40 2.81
CA CYS A 63 -7.94 6.21 2.08
C CYS A 63 -9.16 6.25 3.01
N ARG A 64 -9.06 5.63 4.20
CA ARG A 64 -10.10 5.68 5.24
C ARG A 64 -10.33 7.11 5.72
N LEU A 65 -9.28 7.86 6.04
CA LEU A 65 -9.39 9.26 6.47
C LEU A 65 -10.01 10.14 5.38
N PHE A 66 -9.64 9.92 4.12
CA PHE A 66 -10.22 10.63 2.98
C PHE A 66 -11.72 10.34 2.86
N HIS A 67 -12.12 9.07 2.88
CA HIS A 67 -13.53 8.67 2.81
C HIS A 67 -14.35 9.25 3.98
N LEU A 68 -13.74 9.42 5.16
CA LEU A 68 -14.34 10.08 6.33
C LEU A 68 -14.32 11.61 6.27
N ASN A 69 -13.89 12.21 5.16
CA ASN A 69 -13.74 13.65 4.96
C ASN A 69 -12.83 14.30 6.03
N LYS A 70 -11.81 13.59 6.51
CA LYS A 70 -10.84 14.09 7.51
C LYS A 70 -9.57 14.69 6.88
N ILE A 71 -9.30 14.38 5.61
CA ILE A 71 -8.19 14.94 4.84
C ILE A 71 -8.67 15.37 3.45
N ASP A 72 -8.03 16.40 2.89
CA ASP A 72 -8.34 16.91 1.57
C ASP A 72 -7.88 15.95 0.46
N ASN A 73 -8.55 16.02 -0.69
CA ASN A 73 -8.33 15.10 -1.81
C ASN A 73 -6.90 15.16 -2.38
N ASP A 74 -6.34 16.36 -2.54
CA ASP A 74 -4.98 16.54 -3.06
C ASP A 74 -3.93 16.02 -2.09
N ALA A 75 -4.11 16.24 -0.79
CA ALA A 75 -3.28 15.68 0.27
C ALA A 75 -3.34 14.14 0.28
N ALA A 76 -4.54 13.56 0.19
CA ALA A 76 -4.72 12.11 0.14
C ALA A 76 -4.00 11.49 -1.07
N ILE A 77 -4.25 12.03 -2.28
CA ILE A 77 -3.62 11.58 -3.52
C ILE A 77 -2.09 11.73 -3.45
N ALA A 78 -1.58 12.86 -2.98
CA ALA A 78 -0.15 13.08 -2.87
C ALA A 78 0.51 12.10 -1.89
N MET A 79 -0.14 11.84 -0.74
CA MET A 79 0.35 10.88 0.25
C MET A 79 0.37 9.45 -0.29
N VAL A 80 -0.68 8.99 -0.96
CA VAL A 80 -0.70 7.66 -1.58
C VAL A 80 0.44 7.50 -2.57
N ARG A 81 0.66 8.50 -3.43
CA ARG A 81 1.76 8.48 -4.41
C ARG A 81 3.14 8.47 -3.75
N VAL A 82 3.33 9.28 -2.69
CA VAL A 82 4.57 9.31 -1.90
C VAL A 82 4.82 7.95 -1.25
N LEU A 83 3.82 7.35 -0.62
CA LEU A 83 3.95 6.08 0.08
C LEU A 83 4.21 4.93 -0.89
N ALA A 84 3.57 4.90 -2.05
CA ALA A 84 3.83 3.89 -3.09
C ALA A 84 5.27 3.99 -3.63
N ASP A 85 5.73 5.20 -3.95
CA ASP A 85 7.12 5.44 -4.37
C ASP A 85 8.11 5.04 -3.27
N HIS A 86 7.83 5.46 -2.03
CA HIS A 86 8.69 5.18 -0.88
C HIS A 86 8.80 3.67 -0.63
N LYS A 87 7.67 2.95 -0.66
CA LYS A 87 7.65 1.49 -0.47
C LYS A 87 8.51 0.79 -1.52
N LEU A 88 8.30 1.10 -2.79
CA LEU A 88 9.07 0.50 -3.88
C LEU A 88 10.57 0.83 -3.75
N TYR A 89 10.89 2.08 -3.47
CA TYR A 89 12.26 2.54 -3.30
C TYR A 89 12.98 1.77 -2.18
N GLN A 90 12.37 1.64 -1.01
CA GLN A 90 12.96 0.90 0.11
C GLN A 90 13.14 -0.59 -0.24
N THR A 91 12.14 -1.22 -0.84
CA THR A 91 12.23 -2.64 -1.26
C THR A 91 13.35 -2.86 -2.29
N MET A 92 13.54 -1.94 -3.23
CA MET A 92 14.59 -2.01 -4.25
C MET A 92 15.99 -1.76 -3.66
N MET A 93 16.06 -1.00 -2.56
CA MET A 93 17.26 -0.84 -1.74
C MET A 93 17.56 -2.03 -0.82
N GLY A 94 16.63 -2.97 -0.67
CA GLY A 94 16.71 -4.02 0.35
C GLY A 94 16.42 -3.54 1.78
N ARG A 95 15.92 -2.31 1.94
CA ARG A 95 15.40 -1.79 3.22
C ARG A 95 13.95 -2.25 3.42
N ASP A 96 13.51 -2.30 4.67
CA ASP A 96 12.17 -2.75 5.08
C ASP A 96 11.74 -4.10 4.49
N THR A 97 12.71 -4.94 4.12
CA THR A 97 12.47 -6.28 3.61
C THR A 97 12.37 -7.24 4.79
N ASN A 98 11.26 -7.96 4.91
CA ASN A 98 11.06 -8.89 6.00
C ASN A 98 11.92 -10.15 5.79
N PHE A 99 12.83 -10.45 6.72
CA PHE A 99 13.62 -11.70 6.74
C PHE A 99 13.22 -12.60 7.91
N ARG A 100 12.08 -12.38 8.56
CA ARG A 100 11.56 -13.32 9.55
C ARG A 100 11.08 -14.59 8.84
N TYR A 101 11.79 -15.70 9.01
CA TYR A 101 11.60 -16.93 8.23
C TYR A 101 10.15 -17.47 8.22
N SER A 102 9.46 -17.40 9.36
CA SER A 102 8.09 -17.90 9.54
C SER A 102 7.01 -17.05 8.89
N ASP A 103 7.32 -15.80 8.51
CA ASP A 103 6.30 -14.87 8.05
C ASP A 103 5.96 -15.10 6.58
N LEU A 104 4.68 -14.91 6.24
CA LEU A 104 4.22 -15.00 4.85
C LEU A 104 4.88 -13.95 3.95
N SER A 105 5.07 -12.72 4.45
CA SER A 105 5.70 -11.62 3.72
C SER A 105 7.23 -11.71 3.72
N SER A 106 7.80 -12.82 4.19
CA SER A 106 9.23 -12.99 4.27
C SER A 106 9.86 -13.16 2.90
N ALA A 107 11.04 -12.58 2.68
CA ALA A 107 11.82 -12.81 1.48
C ALA A 107 12.15 -14.30 1.27
N PHE A 108 12.16 -15.10 2.33
CA PHE A 108 12.35 -16.55 2.25
C PHE A 108 11.16 -17.29 1.61
N GLN A 109 9.96 -16.69 1.60
CA GLN A 109 8.76 -17.25 0.97
C GLN A 109 8.56 -16.77 -0.48
N ASP A 110 9.47 -15.93 -0.97
CA ASP A 110 9.46 -15.47 -2.36
C ASP A 110 9.81 -16.62 -3.34
N SER A 111 9.37 -16.52 -4.59
CA SER A 111 9.78 -17.47 -5.64
C SER A 111 11.27 -17.37 -5.97
N ASN A 112 11.91 -16.22 -5.70
CA ASN A 112 13.33 -15.98 -5.91
C ASN A 112 13.95 -15.23 -4.72
N PRO A 113 14.12 -15.87 -3.54
CA PRO A 113 14.63 -15.22 -2.32
C PRO A 113 16.00 -14.57 -2.50
N TRP A 114 16.82 -15.13 -3.39
CA TRP A 114 18.18 -14.69 -3.64
C TRP A 114 18.27 -13.27 -4.18
N ARG A 115 17.22 -12.77 -4.87
CA ARG A 115 17.18 -11.38 -5.34
C ARG A 115 17.20 -10.38 -4.18
N TYR A 116 16.49 -10.68 -3.11
CA TYR A 116 16.43 -9.84 -1.91
C TYR A 116 17.70 -9.94 -1.08
N PHE A 117 18.29 -11.13 -0.97
CA PHE A 117 19.58 -11.29 -0.31
C PHE A 117 20.69 -10.49 -1.01
N LYS A 118 20.74 -10.54 -2.34
CA LYS A 118 21.69 -9.73 -3.14
C LYS A 118 21.49 -8.24 -2.92
N ARG A 119 20.25 -7.76 -2.84
CA ARG A 119 19.93 -6.33 -2.67
C ARG A 119 20.54 -5.73 -1.40
N ILE A 120 20.62 -6.50 -0.31
CA ILE A 120 21.24 -6.04 0.95
C ILE A 120 22.71 -5.65 0.77
N PHE A 121 23.45 -6.32 -0.11
CA PHE A 121 24.87 -6.06 -0.35
C PHE A 121 25.14 -5.14 -1.55
N GLN A 122 24.10 -4.71 -2.27
CA GLN A 122 24.22 -3.85 -3.44
C GLN A 122 24.28 -2.37 -3.04
N LYS A 123 24.80 -1.54 -3.95
CA LYS A 123 24.80 -0.08 -3.74
C LYS A 123 23.37 0.45 -3.76
N GLY A 124 23.03 1.24 -2.75
CA GLY A 124 21.75 1.91 -2.61
C GLY A 124 21.71 3.31 -3.21
N ASP A 125 20.78 4.10 -2.68
CA ASP A 125 20.65 5.55 -2.85
C ASP A 125 20.55 5.98 -4.32
N LEU A 126 21.62 6.56 -4.87
CA LEU A 126 21.66 7.19 -6.20
C LEU A 126 21.47 6.20 -7.36
N VAL A 127 21.78 4.92 -7.16
CA VAL A 127 21.69 3.89 -8.21
C VAL A 127 20.26 3.37 -8.39
N ILE A 128 19.43 3.52 -7.37
CA ILE A 128 18.12 2.88 -7.28
C ILE A 128 17.11 3.42 -8.28
N PRO A 129 17.02 4.74 -8.55
CA PRO A 129 16.11 5.24 -9.59
C PRO A 129 16.38 4.64 -10.97
N GLU A 130 17.65 4.54 -11.37
CA GLU A 130 18.03 3.91 -12.64
C GLU A 130 17.75 2.41 -12.64
N ARG A 131 17.99 1.74 -11.52
CA ARG A 131 17.63 0.33 -11.36
C ARG A 131 16.13 0.10 -11.53
N ILE A 132 15.28 0.92 -10.91
CA ILE A 132 13.82 0.83 -11.03
C ILE A 132 13.38 1.06 -12.48
N LYS A 133 13.98 2.06 -13.15
CA LYS A 133 13.71 2.33 -14.56
C LYS A 133 14.09 1.16 -15.47
N ASN A 134 15.17 0.44 -15.17
CA ASN A 134 15.63 -0.69 -15.96
C ASN A 134 14.88 -1.99 -15.65
N GLU A 135 14.68 -2.32 -14.38
CA GLU A 135 14.01 -3.55 -13.94
C GLU A 135 12.48 -3.46 -14.08
N ARG A 136 11.92 -2.24 -14.09
CA ARG A 136 10.48 -1.94 -14.17
C ARG A 136 9.65 -2.81 -13.23
N PRO A 137 9.98 -2.82 -11.92
CA PRO A 137 9.32 -3.67 -10.94
C PRO A 137 7.83 -3.30 -10.80
N ILE A 138 7.02 -4.32 -10.51
CA ILE A 138 5.60 -4.16 -10.17
C ILE A 138 5.50 -4.21 -8.66
N LEU A 139 5.11 -3.10 -8.03
CA LEU A 139 4.90 -3.04 -6.58
C LEU A 139 3.70 -3.93 -6.21
N ASN A 140 3.91 -4.86 -5.28
CA ASN A 140 2.90 -5.83 -4.85
C ASN A 140 2.36 -5.47 -3.46
N LEU A 141 1.16 -4.90 -3.43
CA LEU A 141 0.51 -4.51 -2.20
C LEU A 141 -0.62 -5.46 -1.84
N THR A 142 -0.75 -5.78 -0.56
CA THR A 142 -1.94 -6.42 -0.01
C THR A 142 -2.61 -5.49 0.99
N THR A 143 -3.91 -5.33 0.82
CA THR A 143 -4.74 -4.42 1.59
C THR A 143 -5.96 -5.09 2.19
N HIS A 144 -6.64 -4.38 3.08
CA HIS A 144 -7.82 -4.84 3.80
C HIS A 144 -9.01 -3.88 3.60
N ASP A 145 -10.04 -4.38 2.93
CA ASP A 145 -11.31 -3.69 2.69
C ASP A 145 -11.15 -2.31 2.02
N LEU A 146 -10.15 -2.17 1.14
CA LEU A 146 -9.77 -0.89 0.54
C LEU A 146 -10.62 -0.51 -0.68
N LEU A 147 -11.18 -1.47 -1.42
CA LEU A 147 -11.87 -1.24 -2.70
C LEU A 147 -12.92 -0.14 -2.60
N SER A 148 -13.75 -0.18 -1.57
CA SER A 148 -14.82 0.80 -1.30
C SER A 148 -14.33 2.22 -1.00
N MET A 149 -13.04 2.38 -0.68
CA MET A 149 -12.39 3.63 -0.29
C MET A 149 -11.20 3.96 -1.19
N SER A 150 -11.07 3.29 -2.34
CA SER A 150 -9.86 3.30 -3.17
C SER A 150 -9.68 4.55 -4.03
N ASP A 151 -10.58 5.54 -3.92
CA ASP A 151 -10.56 6.76 -4.75
C ASP A 151 -9.19 7.47 -4.77
N PRO A 152 -8.47 7.67 -3.65
CA PRO A 152 -7.14 8.29 -3.69
C PRO A 152 -6.10 7.47 -4.45
N VAL A 153 -6.21 6.13 -4.41
CA VAL A 153 -5.35 5.20 -5.14
C VAL A 153 -5.63 5.28 -6.63
N LEU A 154 -6.89 5.10 -7.02
CA LEU A 154 -7.29 5.10 -8.43
C LEU A 154 -7.06 6.45 -9.09
N SER A 155 -7.37 7.55 -8.37
CA SER A 155 -7.15 8.91 -8.87
C SER A 155 -5.66 9.30 -8.91
N GLY A 156 -4.85 8.79 -7.97
CA GLY A 156 -3.45 9.15 -7.86
C GLY A 156 -2.51 8.37 -8.78
N LEU A 157 -2.83 7.10 -9.03
CA LEU A 157 -1.95 6.16 -9.75
C LEU A 157 -2.53 5.73 -11.09
N GLY A 158 -3.84 5.90 -11.30
CA GLY A 158 -4.52 5.72 -12.59
C GLY A 158 -4.29 4.35 -13.21
N GLU A 159 -3.98 4.33 -14.51
CA GLU A 159 -3.71 3.12 -15.31
C GLU A 159 -2.47 2.31 -14.85
N GLY A 160 -1.70 2.83 -13.88
CA GLY A 160 -0.63 2.11 -13.22
C GLY A 160 -1.11 0.99 -12.30
N VAL A 161 -2.40 0.98 -11.92
CA VAL A 161 -2.94 0.07 -10.90
C VAL A 161 -3.70 -1.09 -11.53
N LEU A 162 -3.32 -2.30 -11.14
CA LEU A 162 -4.15 -3.50 -11.24
C LEU A 162 -4.73 -3.81 -9.86
N PHE A 163 -6.05 -3.71 -9.72
CA PHE A 163 -6.75 -3.99 -8.47
C PHE A 163 -7.43 -5.35 -8.54
N ILE A 164 -7.13 -6.24 -7.60
CA ILE A 164 -7.66 -7.62 -7.54
C ILE A 164 -8.41 -7.77 -6.22
N GLU A 165 -9.74 -7.87 -6.30
CA GLU A 165 -10.60 -8.10 -5.14
C GLU A 165 -10.80 -9.61 -4.91
N VAL A 166 -10.36 -10.10 -3.76
CA VAL A 166 -10.49 -11.51 -3.39
C VAL A 166 -11.75 -11.72 -2.56
N VAL A 167 -12.75 -12.36 -3.17
CA VAL A 167 -14.03 -12.66 -2.54
C VAL A 167 -14.09 -14.14 -2.15
N ARG A 168 -14.58 -14.41 -0.94
CA ARG A 168 -14.85 -15.75 -0.42
C ARG A 168 -16.32 -15.87 -0.03
N HIS A 169 -16.85 -17.09 -0.08
CA HIS A 169 -18.25 -17.36 0.26
C HIS A 169 -18.65 -16.75 1.62
N PRO A 170 -19.73 -15.95 1.70
CA PRO A 170 -20.06 -15.12 2.87
C PRO A 170 -20.16 -15.87 4.19
N LEU A 171 -20.70 -17.09 4.19
CA LEU A 171 -20.79 -17.93 5.39
C LEU A 171 -19.43 -18.15 6.07
N TYR A 172 -18.35 -18.34 5.31
CA TYR A 172 -17.01 -18.47 5.88
C TYR A 172 -16.45 -17.14 6.35
N MET A 173 -16.85 -16.04 5.70
CA MET A 173 -16.44 -14.70 6.11
C MET A 173 -17.06 -14.30 7.44
N VAL A 174 -18.32 -14.66 7.70
CA VAL A 174 -18.95 -14.45 9.03
C VAL A 174 -18.19 -15.20 10.13
N LYS A 175 -17.82 -16.46 9.89
CA LYS A 175 -17.00 -17.25 10.84
C LYS A 175 -15.64 -16.60 11.08
N GLN A 176 -15.00 -16.12 10.02
CA GLN A 176 -13.71 -15.44 10.11
C GLN A 176 -13.81 -14.12 10.87
N LEU A 177 -14.87 -13.35 10.62
CA LEU A 177 -15.12 -12.08 11.31
C LEU A 177 -15.30 -12.31 12.81
N GLN A 178 -16.06 -13.34 13.22
CA GLN A 178 -16.19 -13.70 14.63
C GLN A 178 -14.82 -13.94 15.29
N LEU A 179 -13.94 -14.71 14.65
CA LEU A 179 -12.58 -14.94 15.16
C LEU A 179 -11.74 -13.66 15.25
N ASN A 180 -11.91 -12.75 14.29
CA ASN A 180 -11.22 -11.47 14.31
C ASN A 180 -11.74 -10.60 15.47
N MET A 181 -13.06 -10.57 15.69
CA MET A 181 -13.67 -9.86 16.82
C MET A 181 -13.15 -10.37 18.16
N GLU A 182 -13.09 -11.70 18.35
CA GLU A 182 -12.60 -12.30 19.61
C GLU A 182 -11.11 -12.04 19.88
N ARG A 183 -10.29 -11.86 18.83
CA ARG A 183 -8.81 -11.85 18.96
C ARG A 183 -8.18 -10.48 18.81
N LEU A 184 -8.84 -9.56 18.12
CA LEU A 184 -8.28 -8.27 17.72
C LEU A 184 -9.04 -7.10 18.34
N VAL A 185 -10.38 -7.12 18.33
CA VAL A 185 -11.17 -6.01 18.88
C VAL A 185 -10.83 -5.81 20.37
N ASP A 186 -10.72 -4.55 20.78
CA ASP A 186 -10.29 -4.10 22.11
C ASP A 186 -8.87 -4.53 22.54
N SER A 187 -8.08 -5.11 21.64
CA SER A 187 -6.67 -5.38 21.88
C SER A 187 -5.82 -4.21 21.35
N ALA A 188 -4.73 -3.87 22.04
CA ALA A 188 -3.77 -2.86 21.58
C ALA A 188 -3.11 -3.19 20.22
N ARG A 189 -3.27 -4.43 19.73
CA ARG A 189 -2.85 -4.87 18.39
C ARG A 189 -3.85 -4.50 17.30
N ASP A 190 -5.03 -4.00 17.64
CA ASP A 190 -5.96 -3.42 16.69
C ASP A 190 -5.46 -2.03 16.31
N ILE A 191 -4.65 -1.97 15.27
CA ILE A 191 -4.04 -0.75 14.74
C ILE A 191 -4.83 -0.36 13.49
N GLN A 192 -6.15 -0.19 13.63
CA GLN A 192 -7.05 0.24 12.57
C GLN A 192 -7.66 1.60 12.90
N ILE A 193 -8.18 2.28 11.88
CA ILE A 193 -9.00 3.47 12.10
C ILE A 193 -10.42 3.01 12.43
N ASN A 194 -10.76 3.09 13.71
CA ASN A 194 -12.09 2.78 14.24
C ASN A 194 -12.97 4.02 14.18
N ILE A 195 -14.26 3.82 13.89
CA ILE A 195 -15.30 4.85 13.80
C ILE A 195 -16.42 4.49 14.78
#